data_AF-A0A963IIY3-F1
#
_entry.id   AF-A0A963IIY3-F1
#
_cell.length_a   1.000
_cell.length_b   1.000
_cell.length_c   1.000
_cell.angle_alpha   90.00
_cell.angle_beta   90.00
_cell.angle_gamma   90.00
#
_symmetry.space_group_name_H-M   'P 1'
#
loop_
_entity.id
_entity.type
_entity.pdbx_description
1 polymer ?
#
loop_
_entity_poly.entity_id
_entity_poly.type
_entity_poly.pdbx_seq_one_letter_code
_entity_poly.pdbx_strand_id
1 'polypeptide(L)'
;ETLLSDACSPRPGREWRFTSGTSEWQLAAETGLLGDTRLVSSAGGSVQATSARSLLALHERRGSADLLLDAFVLSFGMIPFAAQALRWRDAADASLLPLPLSLRMARRLRHPFGANLDSYCERRWDATRQLWRQRSRHRLTVAGGEIEAVSLGWICESRGPVAFSLVVAGHMVAEAALAGYGNRGDHGVPAWSAALLQASTS
;
A
#
# COMPACT_ATOMS: atom_id res chain seq x y z
N GLU A 1 -1.95 17.48 -13.42
CA GLU A 1 -1.13 16.29 -13.08
C GLU A 1 -0.42 16.41 -11.71
N THR A 2 -0.13 17.61 -11.22
CA THR A 2 0.68 17.85 -9.99
C THR A 2 0.04 17.40 -8.67
N LEU A 3 -1.29 17.38 -8.57
CA LEU A 3 -1.98 17.11 -7.31
C LEU A 3 -1.78 15.66 -6.84
N LEU A 4 -2.02 14.68 -7.73
CA LEU A 4 -1.91 13.27 -7.38
C LEU A 4 -0.47 12.87 -7.03
N SER A 5 0.53 13.38 -7.77
CA SER A 5 1.93 13.13 -7.48
C SER A 5 2.31 13.65 -6.09
N ASP A 6 1.91 14.88 -5.75
CA ASP A 6 2.21 15.46 -4.45
C ASP A 6 1.46 14.74 -3.31
N ALA A 7 0.22 14.37 -3.56
CA ALA A 7 -0.62 13.70 -2.58
C ALA A 7 -0.16 12.26 -2.28
N CYS A 8 0.40 11.56 -3.26
CA CYS A 8 0.96 10.22 -3.07
C CYS A 8 2.45 10.22 -2.69
N SER A 9 3.19 11.30 -2.97
CA SER A 9 4.63 11.35 -2.68
C SER A 9 4.90 11.27 -1.17
N PRO A 10 5.70 10.28 -0.72
CA PRO A 10 6.10 10.16 0.66
C PRO A 10 7.23 11.15 0.97
N ARG A 11 6.87 12.40 1.23
CA ARG A 11 7.85 13.40 1.65
C ARG A 11 8.30 13.06 3.08
N PRO A 12 9.60 13.22 3.41
CA PRO A 12 10.09 12.99 4.77
C PRO A 12 9.24 13.72 5.81
N GLY A 13 8.93 13.01 6.90
CA GLY A 13 8.07 13.48 7.98
C GLY A 13 6.58 13.24 7.76
N ARG A 14 6.12 13.02 6.52
CA ARG A 14 4.69 12.81 6.24
C ARG A 14 4.18 11.56 6.97
N GLU A 15 3.01 11.68 7.59
CA GLU A 15 2.37 10.59 8.31
C GLU A 15 0.92 10.39 7.85
N TRP A 16 0.51 9.13 7.76
CA TRP A 16 -0.87 8.71 7.55
C TRP A 16 -1.30 7.85 8.73
N ARG A 17 -2.52 8.10 9.20
CA ARG A 17 -3.16 7.37 10.29
C ARG A 17 -4.41 6.72 9.75
N PHE A 18 -4.45 5.41 9.78
CA PHE A 18 -5.58 4.60 9.32
C PHE A 18 -6.26 3.92 10.50
N THR A 19 -7.56 3.66 10.36
CA THR A 19 -8.33 2.82 11.26
C THR A 19 -8.66 1.50 10.59
N SER A 20 -8.44 0.39 11.29
CA SER A 20 -8.83 -0.96 10.91
C SER A 20 -9.65 -1.56 12.05
N GLY A 21 -10.97 -1.65 11.87
CA GLY A 21 -11.89 -1.94 12.98
C GLY A 21 -11.77 -0.89 14.09
N THR A 22 -11.44 -1.32 15.31
CA THR A 22 -11.22 -0.44 16.47
C THR A 22 -9.76 -0.02 16.66
N SER A 23 -8.85 -0.51 15.82
CA SER A 23 -7.41 -0.31 15.95
C SER A 23 -6.91 0.81 15.04
N GLU A 24 -5.95 1.58 15.53
CA GLU A 24 -5.22 2.57 14.71
C GLU A 24 -3.93 1.95 14.17
N TRP A 25 -3.61 2.25 12.92
CA TRP A 25 -2.38 1.85 12.25
C TRP A 25 -1.76 3.07 11.57
N GLN A 26 -0.49 3.32 11.84
CA GLN A 26 0.21 4.52 11.36
C GLN A 26 1.28 4.13 10.35
N LEU A 27 1.46 4.98 9.35
CA LEU A 27 2.48 4.85 8.33
C LEU A 27 3.19 6.20 8.18
N ALA A 28 4.49 6.22 8.42
CA ALA A 28 5.31 7.43 8.35
C ALA A 28 6.35 7.33 7.23
N ALA A 29 6.57 8.42 6.51
CA ALA A 29 7.64 8.56 5.55
C ALA A 29 8.92 9.00 6.27
N GLU A 30 9.94 8.15 6.25
CA GLU A 30 11.24 8.38 6.86
C GLU A 30 12.35 8.37 5.80
N THR A 31 13.40 9.15 6.03
CA THR A 31 14.60 9.15 5.18
C THR A 31 15.64 8.23 5.79
N GLY A 32 16.07 7.22 5.04
CA GLY A 32 17.18 6.36 5.40
C GLY A 32 18.53 7.07 5.28
N LEU A 33 19.57 6.44 5.83
CA LEU A 33 20.94 6.98 5.86
C LEU A 33 21.53 7.25 4.47
N LEU A 34 21.05 6.54 3.45
CA LEU A 34 21.50 6.69 2.06
C LEU A 34 20.64 7.70 1.27
N GLY A 35 19.75 8.44 1.95
CA GLY A 35 18.81 9.36 1.32
C GLY A 35 17.60 8.66 0.67
N ASP A 36 17.44 7.35 0.85
CA ASP A 36 16.27 6.63 0.38
C ASP A 36 15.05 6.93 1.24
N THR A 37 13.87 7.03 0.62
CA THR A 37 12.62 7.19 1.36
C THR A 37 12.02 5.83 1.69
N ARG A 38 11.59 5.65 2.94
CA ARG A 38 10.88 4.46 3.40
C ARG A 38 9.55 4.84 4.03
N LEU A 39 8.55 4.01 3.80
CA LEU A 39 7.33 4.04 4.58
C LEU A 39 7.49 3.05 5.74
N VAL A 40 7.38 3.54 6.96
CA VAL A 40 7.56 2.78 8.20
C VAL A 40 6.24 2.72 8.94
N SER A 41 5.79 1.50 9.22
CA SER A 41 4.55 1.25 9.94
C SER A 41 4.76 1.29 11.46
N SER A 42 3.70 1.60 12.21
CA SER A 42 3.71 1.50 13.67
C SER A 42 3.93 0.08 14.20
N ALA A 43 3.72 -0.95 13.38
CA ALA A 43 4.01 -2.35 13.72
C ALA A 43 5.49 -2.74 13.48
N GLY A 44 6.32 -1.82 12.96
CA GLY A 44 7.76 -2.04 12.74
C GLY A 44 8.10 -2.69 11.39
N GLY A 45 7.13 -2.88 10.49
CA GLY A 45 7.38 -3.18 9.09
C GLY A 45 7.75 -1.92 8.31
N SER A 46 8.55 -2.04 7.26
CA SER A 46 8.90 -0.94 6.35
C SER A 46 8.95 -1.37 4.89
N VAL A 47 8.74 -0.42 3.98
CA VAL A 47 8.87 -0.62 2.54
C VAL A 47 9.58 0.58 1.92
N GLN A 48 10.46 0.36 0.96
CA GLN A 48 11.11 1.44 0.24
C GLN A 48 10.13 2.07 -0.73
N ALA A 49 10.14 3.39 -0.81
CA ALA A 49 9.29 4.15 -1.71
C ALA A 49 10.15 4.96 -2.67
N THR A 50 9.98 4.71 -3.97
CA THR A 50 10.66 5.44 -5.03
C THR A 50 9.63 6.22 -5.83
N SER A 51 9.76 7.54 -5.80
CA SER A 51 8.92 8.44 -6.59
C SER A 51 9.69 8.96 -7.79
N ALA A 52 9.16 8.72 -8.98
CA ALA A 52 9.60 9.34 -10.21
C ALA A 52 8.56 10.38 -10.67
N ARG A 53 8.84 11.11 -11.76
CA ARG A 53 7.90 12.12 -12.29
C ARG A 53 6.53 11.55 -12.66
N SER A 54 6.48 10.27 -13.05
CA SER A 54 5.28 9.63 -13.61
C SER A 54 4.70 8.51 -12.74
N LEU A 55 5.35 8.11 -11.65
CA LEU A 55 4.85 7.04 -10.78
C LEU A 55 5.47 7.07 -9.38
N LEU A 56 4.74 6.47 -8.43
CA LEU A 56 5.27 5.97 -7.17
C LEU A 56 5.37 4.44 -7.24
N ALA A 57 6.48 3.88 -6.76
CA ALA A 57 6.66 2.45 -6.58
C ALA A 57 7.05 2.13 -5.12
N LEU A 58 6.46 1.08 -4.57
CA LEU A 58 6.76 0.52 -3.26
C LEU A 58 7.40 -0.86 -3.43
N HIS A 59 8.60 -1.03 -2.91
CA HIS A 59 9.37 -2.26 -3.07
C HIS A 59 10.29 -2.51 -1.86
N GLU A 60 10.97 -3.64 -1.83
CA GLU A 60 11.85 -4.03 -0.72
C GLU A 60 11.18 -3.98 0.67
N ARG A 61 10.09 -4.74 0.83
CA ARG A 61 9.43 -4.94 2.13
C ARG A 61 10.40 -5.60 3.14
N ARG A 62 10.61 -4.98 4.31
CA ARG A 62 11.50 -5.44 5.39
C ARG A 62 10.90 -5.20 6.78
N GLY A 63 11.47 -5.79 7.82
CA GLY A 63 11.05 -5.58 9.22
C GLY A 63 9.97 -6.57 9.68
N SER A 64 9.24 -6.21 10.73
CA SER A 64 8.23 -7.07 11.38
C SER A 64 7.12 -7.50 10.42
N ALA A 65 6.45 -8.62 10.72
CA ALA A 65 5.23 -9.00 10.04
C ALA A 65 4.15 -7.94 10.29
N ASP A 66 3.54 -7.42 9.22
CA ASP A 66 2.51 -6.40 9.29
C ASP A 66 1.55 -6.59 8.11
N LEU A 67 0.40 -7.17 8.40
CA LEU A 67 -0.62 -7.49 7.40
C LEU A 67 -1.24 -6.24 6.76
N LEU A 68 -1.33 -5.13 7.50
CA LEU A 68 -1.85 -3.88 6.97
C LEU A 68 -0.84 -3.23 6.03
N LEU A 69 0.46 -3.26 6.37
CA LEU A 69 1.50 -2.82 5.45
C LEU A 69 1.53 -3.68 4.18
N ASP A 70 1.43 -5.00 4.31
CA ASP A 70 1.46 -5.91 3.17
C ASP A 70 0.24 -5.69 2.25
N ALA A 71 -0.95 -5.51 2.83
CA ALA A 71 -2.16 -5.14 2.10
C ALA A 71 -2.07 -3.75 1.45
N PHE A 72 -1.45 -2.78 2.13
CA PHE A 72 -1.19 -1.45 1.58
C PHE A 72 -0.27 -1.55 0.35
N VAL A 73 0.82 -2.31 0.44
CA VAL A 73 1.75 -2.52 -0.69
C VAL A 73 1.07 -3.29 -1.82
N LEU A 74 0.24 -4.29 -1.56
CA LEU A 74 -0.50 -4.98 -2.62
C LEU A 74 -1.55 -4.08 -3.29
N SER A 75 -2.09 -3.10 -2.56
CA SER A 75 -3.07 -2.13 -3.09
C SER A 75 -2.39 -1.02 -3.88
N PHE A 76 -1.20 -0.58 -3.45
CA PHE A 76 -0.54 0.66 -3.89
C PHE A 76 0.91 0.45 -4.34
N GLY A 77 1.32 -0.79 -4.60
CA GLY A 77 2.70 -1.15 -4.94
C GLY A 77 3.26 -0.38 -6.11
N MET A 78 2.38 -0.04 -7.06
CA MET A 78 2.67 0.92 -8.11
C MET A 78 1.48 1.86 -8.28
N ILE A 79 1.74 3.16 -8.29
CA ILE A 79 0.75 4.21 -8.56
C ILE A 79 1.29 5.08 -9.69
N PRO A 80 0.88 4.85 -10.95
CA PRO A 80 1.14 5.78 -12.04
C PRO A 80 0.49 7.15 -11.76
N PHE A 81 1.06 8.28 -12.13
CA PHE A 81 0.45 9.60 -11.90
C PHE A 81 -0.43 10.10 -13.05
N ALA A 82 -0.70 9.25 -14.04
CA ALA A 82 -1.57 9.60 -15.16
C ALA A 82 -3.01 9.89 -14.71
N ALA A 83 -3.59 10.98 -15.22
CA ALA A 83 -4.97 11.41 -14.91
C ALA A 83 -6.05 10.60 -15.65
N GLN A 84 -5.70 9.47 -16.26
CA GLN A 84 -6.62 8.63 -17.03
C GLN A 84 -6.72 7.22 -16.44
N ALA A 85 -7.78 6.51 -16.83
CA ALA A 85 -7.92 5.09 -16.51
C ALA A 85 -6.77 4.29 -17.16
N LEU A 86 -6.21 3.36 -16.40
CA LEU A 86 -5.04 2.59 -16.82
C LEU A 86 -5.15 1.13 -16.38
N ARG A 87 -4.46 0.28 -17.12
CA ARG A 87 -4.25 -1.13 -16.81
C ARG A 87 -2.77 -1.45 -16.98
N TRP A 88 -2.20 -2.20 -16.05
CA TRP A 88 -0.81 -2.62 -16.10
C TRP A 88 -0.63 -3.97 -15.43
N ARG A 89 0.54 -4.57 -15.63
CA ARG A 89 0.96 -5.74 -14.89
C ARG A 89 2.08 -5.36 -13.94
N ASP A 90 2.09 -6.00 -12.79
CA ASP A 90 3.08 -5.81 -11.75
C ASP A 90 3.53 -7.17 -11.21
N ALA A 91 4.71 -7.20 -10.58
CA ALA A 91 5.38 -8.39 -10.09
C ALA A 91 5.70 -8.25 -8.60
N ALA A 92 4.69 -7.93 -7.79
CA ALA A 92 4.83 -7.79 -6.34
C ALA A 92 5.38 -9.08 -5.70
N ASP A 93 6.19 -8.96 -4.65
CA ASP A 93 6.76 -10.13 -3.96
C ASP A 93 5.63 -10.97 -3.35
N ALA A 94 5.65 -12.27 -3.63
CA ALA A 94 4.70 -13.22 -3.05
C ALA A 94 4.75 -13.28 -1.52
N SER A 95 5.81 -12.77 -0.88
CA SER A 95 5.94 -12.67 0.58
C SER A 95 4.87 -11.78 1.22
N LEU A 96 4.27 -10.87 0.44
CA LEU A 96 3.19 -9.98 0.85
C LEU A 96 1.85 -10.70 1.02
N LEU A 97 1.69 -11.91 0.47
CA LEU A 97 0.49 -12.69 0.72
C LEU A 97 0.56 -13.35 2.11
N PRO A 98 -0.53 -13.32 2.90
CA PRO A 98 -0.63 -14.04 4.17
C PRO A 98 -0.80 -15.55 3.93
N LEU A 99 0.28 -16.20 3.49
CA LEU A 99 0.29 -17.63 3.20
C LEU A 99 0.50 -18.45 4.48
N PRO A 100 -0.13 -19.64 4.58
CA PRO A 100 0.21 -20.63 5.58
C PRO A 100 1.72 -20.92 5.64
N LEU A 101 2.23 -21.20 6.84
CA LEU A 101 3.67 -21.42 7.06
C LEU A 101 4.25 -22.52 6.15
N SER A 102 3.50 -23.60 5.95
CA SER A 102 3.88 -24.70 5.05
C SER A 102 4.14 -24.21 3.62
N LEU A 103 3.24 -23.39 3.07
CA LEU A 103 3.39 -22.80 1.74
C LEU A 103 4.52 -21.79 1.68
N ARG A 104 4.74 -21.00 2.74
CA ARG A 104 5.89 -20.08 2.83
C ARG A 104 7.22 -20.84 2.76
N MET A 105 7.34 -21.94 3.49
CA MET A 105 8.55 -22.77 3.49
C MET A 105 8.75 -23.46 2.15
N ALA A 106 7.71 -24.10 1.61
CA ALA A 106 7.77 -24.76 0.30
C ALA A 106 8.19 -23.77 -0.80
N ARG A 107 7.70 -22.53 -0.74
CA ARG A 107 8.07 -21.48 -1.69
C ARG A 107 9.53 -21.08 -1.56
N ARG A 108 10.05 -20.86 -0.35
CA ARG A 108 11.47 -20.52 -0.13
C ARG A 108 12.41 -21.60 -0.66
N LEU A 109 12.02 -22.86 -0.56
CA LEU A 109 12.79 -23.98 -1.09
C LEU A 109 12.77 -24.04 -2.63
N ARG A 110 11.61 -23.78 -3.25
CA ARG A 110 11.46 -23.80 -4.72
C ARG A 110 12.01 -22.56 -5.42
N HIS A 111 11.95 -21.43 -4.74
CA HIS A 111 12.32 -20.12 -5.27
C HIS A 111 13.23 -19.40 -4.26
N PRO A 112 14.51 -19.83 -4.13
CA PRO A 112 15.43 -19.30 -3.13
C PRO A 112 15.74 -17.80 -3.34
N PHE A 113 15.60 -17.31 -4.57
CA PHE A 113 15.78 -15.89 -4.94
C PHE A 113 14.47 -15.08 -4.91
N GLY A 114 13.42 -15.63 -4.31
CA GLY A 114 12.10 -15.02 -4.27
C GLY A 114 11.19 -15.48 -5.42
N ALA A 115 9.89 -15.24 -5.24
CA ALA A 115 8.87 -15.51 -6.24
C ALA A 115 7.94 -14.31 -6.29
N ASN A 116 7.55 -13.91 -7.49
CA ASN A 116 6.67 -12.78 -7.70
C ASN A 116 5.26 -13.26 -8.00
N LEU A 117 4.29 -12.44 -7.62
CA LEU A 117 2.89 -12.58 -8.00
C LEU A 117 2.73 -12.10 -9.45
N ASP A 118 1.92 -12.79 -10.25
CA ASP A 118 1.38 -12.18 -11.47
C ASP A 118 0.24 -11.26 -11.05
N SER A 119 0.50 -9.96 -11.05
CA SER A 119 -0.45 -8.95 -10.60
C SER A 119 -1.02 -8.19 -11.79
N TYR A 120 -2.33 -8.22 -11.96
CA TYR A 120 -3.04 -7.41 -12.93
C TYR A 120 -3.73 -6.25 -12.23
N CYS A 121 -3.30 -5.04 -12.53
CA CYS A 121 -3.75 -3.84 -11.88
C CYS A 121 -4.58 -2.99 -12.84
N GLU A 122 -5.66 -2.43 -12.33
CA GLU A 122 -6.53 -1.51 -13.05
C GLU A 122 -6.86 -0.32 -12.16
N ARG A 123 -6.81 0.89 -12.71
CA ARG A 123 -7.26 2.09 -12.04
C ARG A 123 -8.32 2.81 -12.85
N ARG A 124 -9.40 3.21 -12.20
CA ARG A 124 -10.51 3.97 -12.78
C ARG A 124 -10.96 5.07 -11.84
N TRP A 125 -11.47 6.17 -12.40
CA TRP A 125 -12.12 7.21 -11.63
C TRP A 125 -13.52 6.75 -11.21
N ASP A 126 -13.84 6.91 -9.93
CA ASP A 126 -15.18 6.72 -9.40
C ASP A 126 -15.82 8.10 -9.22
N ALA A 127 -16.73 8.47 -10.14
CA ALA A 127 -17.41 9.76 -10.12
C ALA A 127 -18.34 9.94 -8.92
N THR A 128 -18.85 8.86 -8.32
CA THR A 128 -19.74 8.94 -7.16
C THR A 128 -18.96 9.32 -5.92
N ARG A 129 -17.79 8.69 -5.73
CA ARG A 129 -16.92 8.95 -4.58
C ARG A 129 -15.94 10.10 -4.80
N GLN A 130 -15.76 10.55 -6.04
CA GLN A 130 -14.73 11.50 -6.46
C GLN A 130 -13.33 11.02 -6.03
N LEU A 131 -13.07 9.72 -6.25
CA LEU A 131 -11.83 9.05 -5.88
C LEU A 131 -11.34 8.17 -7.03
N TRP A 132 -10.03 8.03 -7.13
CA TRP A 132 -9.43 7.00 -7.94
C TRP A 132 -9.56 5.65 -7.24
N ARG A 133 -10.16 4.68 -7.92
CA ARG A 133 -10.25 3.29 -7.49
C ARG A 133 -9.18 2.48 -8.21
N GLN A 134 -8.23 1.93 -7.46
CA GLN A 134 -7.22 0.98 -7.92
C GLN A 134 -7.62 -0.43 -7.47
N ARG A 135 -7.70 -1.36 -8.40
CA ARG A 135 -7.99 -2.77 -8.14
C ARG A 135 -6.85 -3.60 -8.70
N SER A 136 -6.30 -4.48 -7.87
CA SER A 136 -5.25 -5.40 -8.30
C SER A 136 -5.69 -6.83 -8.04
N ARG A 137 -5.49 -7.71 -9.02
CA ARG A 137 -5.66 -9.16 -8.88
C ARG A 137 -4.29 -9.79 -8.88
N HIS A 138 -3.96 -10.51 -7.82
CA HIS A 138 -2.67 -11.13 -7.61
C HIS A 138 -2.82 -12.65 -7.64
N ARG A 139 -1.97 -13.29 -8.44
CA ARG A 139 -1.99 -14.73 -8.64
C ARG A 139 -0.66 -15.34 -8.24
N LEU A 140 -0.73 -16.40 -7.43
CA LEU A 140 0.43 -17.20 -7.05
C LEU A 140 0.18 -18.66 -7.41
N THR A 141 0.99 -19.18 -8.33
CA THR A 141 1.02 -20.61 -8.65
C THR A 141 1.77 -21.37 -7.56
N VAL A 142 1.12 -22.34 -6.92
CA VAL A 142 1.69 -23.25 -5.94
C VAL A 142 1.55 -24.70 -6.40
N ALA A 143 2.20 -25.65 -5.70
CA ALA A 143 2.16 -27.07 -6.08
C ALA A 143 0.74 -27.65 -6.18
N GLY A 144 -0.18 -27.15 -5.35
CA GLY A 144 -1.56 -27.64 -5.24
C GLY A 144 -2.61 -26.80 -5.96
N GLY A 145 -2.21 -25.86 -6.84
CA GLY A 145 -3.13 -25.00 -7.58
C GLY A 145 -2.71 -23.53 -7.59
N GLU A 146 -3.69 -22.65 -7.71
CA GLU A 146 -3.49 -21.20 -7.77
C GLU A 146 -4.13 -20.53 -6.55
N ILE A 147 -3.42 -19.60 -5.93
CA ILE A 147 -3.96 -18.74 -4.89
C ILE A 147 -4.23 -17.38 -5.51
N GLU A 148 -5.49 -16.95 -5.46
CA GLU A 148 -5.91 -15.63 -5.89
C GLU A 148 -6.13 -14.71 -4.68
N ALA A 149 -5.60 -13.50 -4.81
CA ALA A 149 -5.88 -12.38 -3.91
C ALA A 149 -6.32 -11.16 -4.71
N VAL A 150 -7.22 -10.37 -4.15
CA VAL A 150 -7.70 -9.12 -4.73
C VAL A 150 -7.47 -8.00 -3.74
N SER A 151 -6.72 -7.00 -4.15
CA SER A 151 -6.57 -5.76 -3.40
C SER A 151 -7.39 -4.64 -4.03
N LEU A 152 -7.87 -3.74 -3.18
CA LEU A 152 -8.55 -2.51 -3.59
C LEU A 152 -7.90 -1.36 -2.82
N GLY A 153 -7.53 -0.32 -3.55
CA GLY A 153 -7.01 0.93 -3.01
C GLY A 153 -7.85 2.11 -3.50
N TRP A 154 -8.15 3.03 -2.61
CA TRP A 154 -8.82 4.29 -2.90
C TRP A 154 -7.82 5.43 -2.74
N ILE A 155 -7.75 6.30 -3.75
CA ILE A 155 -6.77 7.38 -3.81
C ILE A 155 -7.51 8.69 -4.06
N CYS A 156 -7.26 9.67 -3.21
CA CYS A 156 -7.74 11.04 -3.34
C CYS A 156 -6.62 11.90 -3.93
N GLU A 157 -6.94 12.75 -4.91
CA GLU A 157 -5.93 13.57 -5.59
C GLU A 157 -5.25 14.59 -4.68
N SER A 158 -5.87 14.99 -3.58
CA SER A 158 -5.29 15.94 -2.62
C SER A 158 -4.68 15.28 -1.38
N ARG A 159 -5.08 14.04 -1.05
CA ARG A 159 -4.68 13.36 0.20
C ARG A 159 -3.83 12.12 0.00
N GLY A 160 -3.86 11.53 -1.19
CA GLY A 160 -3.16 10.28 -1.51
C GLY A 160 -4.02 9.07 -1.15
N PRO A 161 -3.42 7.97 -0.70
CA PRO A 161 -4.15 6.78 -0.25
C PRO A 161 -5.12 7.12 0.89
N VAL A 162 -6.41 6.81 0.70
CA VAL A 162 -7.47 7.10 1.69
C VAL A 162 -8.17 5.86 2.24
N ALA A 163 -8.11 4.72 1.55
CA ALA A 163 -8.59 3.45 2.07
C ALA A 163 -8.01 2.30 1.26
N PHE A 164 -7.90 1.12 1.87
CA PHE A 164 -7.52 -0.09 1.17
C PHE A 164 -8.11 -1.34 1.82
N SER A 165 -8.20 -2.40 1.03
CA SER A 165 -8.64 -3.71 1.48
C SER A 165 -7.94 -4.82 0.72
N LEU A 166 -7.71 -5.95 1.37
CA LEU A 166 -7.18 -7.16 0.77
C LEU A 166 -8.13 -8.33 1.06
N VAL A 167 -8.48 -9.05 -0.02
CA VAL A 167 -9.24 -10.29 0.02
C VAL A 167 -8.36 -11.41 -0.49
N VAL A 168 -8.23 -12.50 0.25
CA VAL A 168 -7.43 -13.68 -0.15
C VAL A 168 -8.35 -14.88 -0.11
N ALA A 169 -8.42 -15.65 -1.19
CA ALA A 169 -9.30 -16.82 -1.29
C ALA A 169 -10.77 -16.52 -0.88
N GLY A 170 -11.27 -15.33 -1.21
CA GLY A 170 -12.65 -14.91 -0.89
C GLY A 170 -12.86 -14.34 0.52
N HIS A 171 -11.85 -14.39 1.40
CA HIS A 171 -11.94 -13.85 2.75
C HIS A 171 -11.25 -12.49 2.86
N MET A 172 -11.92 -11.52 3.47
CA MET A 172 -11.30 -10.23 3.78
C MET A 172 -10.27 -10.42 4.89
N VAL A 173 -9.00 -10.15 4.58
CA VAL A 173 -7.89 -10.33 5.53
C VAL A 173 -7.40 -9.01 6.11
N ALA A 174 -7.61 -7.91 5.38
CA ALA A 174 -7.24 -6.57 5.83
C ALA A 174 -8.20 -5.55 5.22
N GLU A 175 -8.57 -4.55 6.01
CA GLU A 175 -9.29 -3.36 5.57
C GLU A 175 -8.86 -2.20 6.46
N ALA A 176 -8.58 -1.04 5.85
CA ALA A 176 -8.29 0.16 6.59
C ALA A 176 -8.73 1.42 5.84
N ALA A 177 -9.15 2.43 6.60
CA ALA A 177 -9.57 3.74 6.09
C ALA A 177 -8.79 4.85 6.77
N LEU A 178 -8.46 5.90 6.03
CA LEU A 178 -7.67 7.02 6.52
C LEU A 178 -8.49 7.83 7.52
N ALA A 179 -8.02 7.86 8.77
CA ALA A 179 -8.59 8.62 9.86
C ALA A 179 -7.88 9.96 10.08
N GLY A 180 -6.66 10.12 9.56
CA GLY A 180 -5.94 11.38 9.61
C GLY A 180 -4.64 11.33 8.83
N TYR A 181 -4.06 12.51 8.63
CA TYR A 181 -2.73 12.66 8.05
C TYR A 181 -2.03 13.84 8.70
N GLY A 182 -0.71 13.88 8.63
CA GLY A 182 0.08 14.87 9.33
C GLY A 182 1.52 14.91 8.90
N ASN A 183 2.30 15.61 9.71
CA ASN A 183 3.74 15.64 9.62
C ASN A 183 4.34 15.41 11.01
N ARG A 184 5.30 14.49 11.08
CA ARG A 184 6.18 14.33 12.23
C ARG A 184 7.05 15.58 12.32
N GLY A 185 7.05 16.20 13.48
CA GLY A 185 7.90 17.37 13.73
C GLY A 185 9.38 16.99 13.68
N ASP A 186 10.21 17.95 13.32
CA ASP A 186 11.68 17.88 13.35
C ASP A 186 12.23 19.20 13.92
N HIS A 187 13.54 19.33 14.11
CA HIS A 187 14.19 20.55 14.57
C HIS A 187 13.83 21.74 13.65
N GLY A 188 12.92 22.59 14.14
CA GLY A 188 12.43 23.79 13.44
C GLY A 188 11.13 23.60 12.65
N VAL A 189 10.59 22.38 12.54
CA VAL A 189 9.29 22.12 11.90
C VAL A 189 8.33 21.56 12.94
N PRO A 190 7.25 22.28 13.31
CA PRO A 190 6.29 21.77 14.29
C PRO A 190 5.55 20.55 13.74
N ALA A 191 5.35 19.57 14.62
CA ALA A 191 4.46 18.45 14.33
C ALA A 191 3.03 18.98 14.16
N TRP A 192 2.29 18.42 13.21
CA TRP A 192 0.87 18.69 13.08
C TRP A 192 0.15 17.44 12.61
N SER A 193 -1.12 17.32 12.98
CA SER A 193 -1.99 16.26 12.46
C SER A 193 -3.39 16.83 12.23
N ALA A 194 -4.02 16.39 11.15
CA ALA A 194 -5.41 16.67 10.86
C ALA A 194 -6.20 15.36 10.95
N ALA A 195 -7.24 15.36 11.79
CA ALA A 195 -8.23 14.29 11.78
C ALA A 195 -9.14 14.47 10.55
N LEU A 196 -9.45 13.38 9.88
CA LEU A 196 -10.52 13.36 8.91
C LEU A 196 -11.81 12.97 9.65
N LEU A 197 -12.82 13.83 9.57
CA LEU A 197 -14.17 13.43 9.92
C LEU A 197 -14.52 12.24 9.04
N GLN A 198 -14.77 11.09 9.66
CA GLN A 198 -15.27 9.92 8.96
C GLN A 198 -16.61 10.31 8.35
N ALA A 199 -16.64 10.59 7.06
CA ALA A 199 -17.88 10.63 6.32
C ALA A 199 -18.41 9.20 6.39
N SER A 200 -19.46 9.00 7.17
CA SER A 200 -20.11 7.72 7.42
C SER A 200 -20.34 7.03 6.08
N THR A 201 -19.56 6.00 5.78
CA THR A 201 -19.80 5.11 4.64
C THR A 201 -21.12 4.40 4.92
N SER A 202 -22.20 4.92 4.33
CA SER A 202 -23.49 4.23 4.18
C SER A 202 -23.44 3.31 2.98
#